data_AF-A0A832HLU4-F1
#
_entry.id   AF-A0A832HLU4-F1
#
_cell.length_a   1.000
_cell.length_b   1.000
_cell.length_c   1.000
_cell.angle_alpha   90.00
_cell.angle_beta   90.00
_cell.angle_gamma   90.00
#
_symmetry.space_group_name_H-M   'P 1'
#
loop_
_entity.id
_entity.type
_entity.pdbx_description
1 polymer ?
#
loop_
_entity_poly.entity_id
_entity_poly.type
_entity_poly.pdbx_seq_one_letter_code
_entity_poly.pdbx_strand_id
1 'polypeptide(L)'
;MATDPANNFHLIDLFDQAKAVQAVLRGQTEKQKVTWLAERGTLTLIPTRDERASQGYWFRSTLGLECAFYFSNGDIVFVVPGRSVAAAL
;
A
#
# COMPACT_ATOMS: atom_id res chain seq x y z
N MET A 1 2.79 -27.67 9.75
CA MET A 1 3.15 -26.36 9.14
C MET A 1 2.05 -25.39 9.49
N ALA A 2 2.32 -24.39 10.32
CA ALA A 2 1.37 -23.29 10.50
C ALA A 2 1.31 -22.53 9.17
N THR A 3 0.14 -22.42 8.58
CA THR A 3 -0.10 -21.57 7.41
C THR A 3 0.19 -20.13 7.83
N ASP A 4 1.23 -19.53 7.25
CA ASP A 4 1.50 -18.11 7.43
C ASP A 4 0.26 -17.34 6.93
N PRO A 5 -0.45 -16.60 7.81
CA PRO A 5 -1.66 -15.86 7.41
C PRO A 5 -1.38 -14.88 6.27
N ALA A 6 -0.14 -14.43 6.08
CA ALA A 6 0.26 -13.60 4.95
C ALA A 6 0.19 -14.36 3.61
N ASN A 7 0.42 -15.68 3.62
CA ASN A 7 0.50 -16.48 2.40
C ASN A 7 -0.88 -16.87 1.84
N ASN A 8 -1.95 -16.76 2.63
CA ASN A 8 -3.33 -17.07 2.21
C ASN A 8 -4.27 -15.86 2.22
N PHE A 9 -3.72 -14.65 2.33
CA PHE A 9 -4.54 -13.43 2.32
C PHE A 9 -4.94 -13.07 0.87
N HIS A 10 -6.24 -13.10 0.60
CA HIS A 10 -6.80 -12.63 -0.67
C HIS A 10 -7.01 -11.12 -0.63
N LEU A 11 -6.09 -10.39 -1.27
CA LEU A 11 -6.18 -8.94 -1.45
C LEU A 11 -7.00 -8.62 -2.71
N ILE A 12 -8.20 -8.11 -2.51
CA ILE A 12 -9.17 -7.74 -3.55
C ILE A 12 -9.24 -6.21 -3.68
N ASP A 13 -9.41 -5.53 -2.56
CA ASP A 13 -9.47 -4.06 -2.46
C ASP A 13 -8.54 -3.60 -1.34
N LEU A 14 -7.45 -2.94 -1.70
CA LEU A 14 -6.48 -2.44 -0.73
C LEU A 14 -7.05 -1.34 0.16
N PHE A 15 -7.96 -0.51 -0.36
CA PHE A 15 -8.56 0.58 0.40
C PHE A 15 -9.45 0.04 1.51
N ASP A 16 -10.38 -0.84 1.16
CA ASP A 16 -11.33 -1.42 2.13
C ASP A 16 -10.66 -2.44 3.07
N GLN A 17 -9.60 -3.14 2.63
CA GLN A 17 -8.89 -4.14 3.44
C GLN A 17 -7.67 -3.58 4.18
N ALA A 18 -7.43 -2.27 4.14
CA ALA A 18 -6.20 -1.64 4.63
C ALA A 18 -5.80 -2.05 6.06
N LYS A 19 -6.76 -2.04 6.99
CA LYS A 19 -6.51 -2.43 8.39
C LYS A 19 -6.06 -3.89 8.53
N ALA A 20 -6.64 -4.78 7.73
CA ALA A 20 -6.28 -6.18 7.74
C ALA A 20 -4.88 -6.39 7.13
N VAL A 21 -4.59 -5.69 6.04
CA VAL A 21 -3.25 -5.68 5.42
C VAL A 21 -2.19 -5.14 6.39
N GLN A 22 -2.47 -4.04 7.09
CA GLN A 22 -1.55 -3.50 8.11
C GLN A 22 -1.28 -4.49 9.25
N ALA A 23 -2.30 -5.23 9.69
CA ALA A 23 -2.14 -6.25 10.72
C ALA A 23 -1.26 -7.42 10.22
N VAL A 24 -1.49 -7.88 8.99
CA VAL A 24 -0.69 -8.96 8.35
C VAL A 24 0.77 -8.54 8.15
N LEU A 25 1.00 -7.27 7.79
CA LEU A 25 2.33 -6.75 7.47
C LEU A 25 3.01 -6.03 8.65
N ARG A 26 2.49 -6.20 9.86
CA ARG A 26 3.04 -5.55 11.05
C ARG A 26 4.49 -6.01 11.29
N GLY A 27 5.38 -5.06 11.54
CA GLY A 27 6.81 -5.33 11.76
C GLY A 27 7.62 -5.59 10.48
N GLN A 28 6.99 -5.63 9.31
CA GLN A 28 7.71 -5.72 8.04
C GLN A 28 8.26 -4.35 7.62
N THR A 29 9.41 -4.38 6.95
CA THR A 29 10.01 -3.20 6.31
C THR A 29 9.14 -2.73 5.14
N GLU A 30 9.26 -1.46 4.77
CA GLU A 30 8.54 -0.92 3.61
C GLU A 30 8.82 -1.71 2.33
N LYS A 31 10.08 -2.08 2.08
CA LYS A 31 10.45 -2.93 0.95
C LYS A 31 9.69 -4.26 0.94
N GLN A 32 9.56 -4.93 2.10
CA GLN A 32 8.81 -6.18 2.20
C GLN A 32 7.31 -5.98 1.95
N LYS A 33 6.73 -4.88 2.46
CA LYS A 33 5.32 -4.52 2.19
C LYS A 33 5.08 -4.29 0.70
N VAL A 34 5.96 -3.56 0.04
CA VAL A 34 5.89 -3.29 -1.40
C VAL A 34 5.97 -4.60 -2.19
N THR A 35 6.93 -5.47 -1.89
CA THR A 35 7.04 -6.79 -2.53
C THR A 35 5.76 -7.60 -2.34
N TRP A 36 5.22 -7.65 -1.11
CA TRP A 36 4.02 -8.42 -0.79
C TRP A 36 2.78 -7.91 -1.55
N LEU A 37 2.63 -6.60 -1.71
CA LEU A 37 1.57 -5.99 -2.51
C LEU A 37 1.75 -6.28 -4.01
N ALA A 38 2.98 -6.22 -4.52
CA ALA A 38 3.29 -6.51 -5.92
C ALA A 38 3.07 -7.98 -6.32
N GLU A 39 3.08 -8.91 -5.36
CA GLU A 39 2.69 -10.31 -5.59
C GLU A 39 1.17 -10.50 -5.76
N ARG A 40 0.36 -9.53 -5.29
CA ARG A 40 -1.11 -9.63 -5.20
C ARG A 40 -1.84 -8.65 -6.13
N GLY A 41 -1.11 -7.92 -6.95
CA GLY A 41 -1.64 -6.96 -7.91
C GLY A 41 -0.52 -6.32 -8.70
N THR A 42 -0.87 -5.32 -9.51
CA THR A 42 0.13 -4.47 -10.18
C THR A 42 0.41 -3.26 -9.31
N LEU A 43 1.68 -2.96 -9.10
CA LEU A 43 2.12 -1.79 -8.34
C LEU A 43 3.00 -0.91 -9.24
N THR A 44 2.62 0.35 -9.41
CA THR A 44 3.34 1.32 -10.24
C THR A 44 3.79 2.48 -9.37
N LEU A 45 5.04 2.91 -9.54
CA LEU A 45 5.56 4.07 -8.82
C LEU A 45 4.91 5.35 -9.35
N ILE A 46 4.46 6.20 -8.43
CA ILE A 46 4.06 7.56 -8.76
C ILE A 46 5.34 8.41 -8.72
N PRO A 47 5.77 9.03 -9.85
CA PRO A 47 6.95 9.87 -9.86
C PRO A 47 6.77 11.05 -8.90
N THR A 48 7.68 11.20 -7.94
CA THR A 48 7.80 12.42 -7.13
C THR A 48 8.94 13.29 -7.69
N ARG A 49 8.76 14.62 -7.64
CA ARG A 49 9.81 15.59 -8.00
C ARG A 49 10.65 16.00 -6.79
N ASP A 50 10.23 15.59 -5.59
CA ASP A 50 10.89 15.91 -4.34
C ASP A 50 11.43 14.61 -3.71
N GLU A 51 12.74 14.56 -3.51
CA GLU A 51 13.43 13.43 -2.87
C GLU A 51 13.09 13.28 -1.39
N ARG A 52 12.53 14.32 -0.76
CA ARG A 52 12.08 14.30 0.64
C ARG A 52 10.64 13.82 0.79
N ALA A 53 9.87 13.82 -0.30
CA ALA A 53 8.49 13.36 -0.26
C ALA A 53 8.42 11.83 -0.16
N SER A 54 7.41 11.32 0.54
CA SER A 54 7.13 9.89 0.58
C SER A 54 6.90 9.33 -0.82
N GLN A 55 7.46 8.15 -1.11
CA GLN A 55 7.23 7.47 -2.38
C GLN A 55 5.76 7.07 -2.50
N GLY A 56 5.09 7.59 -3.53
CA GLY A 56 3.73 7.24 -3.88
C GLY A 56 3.66 5.98 -4.74
N TYR A 57 2.59 5.23 -4.58
CA TYR A 57 2.31 3.99 -5.29
C TYR A 57 0.88 4.00 -5.83
N TRP A 58 0.72 3.58 -7.08
CA TRP A 58 -0.55 3.21 -7.65
C TRP A 58 -0.66 1.68 -7.60
N PHE A 59 -1.67 1.18 -6.88
CA PHE A 59 -1.95 -0.25 -6.81
C PHE A 59 -3.23 -0.57 -7.58
N ARG A 60 -3.16 -1.60 -8.42
CA ARG A 60 -4.30 -2.20 -9.10
C ARG A 60 -4.41 -3.67 -8.73
N SER A 61 -5.53 -4.07 -8.15
CA SER A 61 -5.79 -5.47 -7.80
C SER A 61 -6.01 -6.35 -9.04
N THR A 62 -6.01 -7.67 -8.85
CA THR A 62 -6.30 -8.63 -9.92
C THR A 62 -7.73 -8.51 -10.48
N LEU A 63 -8.65 -7.87 -9.75
CA LEU A 63 -10.01 -7.57 -10.20
C LEU A 63 -10.14 -6.17 -10.83
N GLY A 64 -9.04 -5.40 -10.92
CA GLY A 64 -9.04 -4.07 -11.53
C GLY A 64 -9.45 -2.93 -10.60
N LEU A 65 -9.55 -3.16 -9.28
CA LEU A 65 -9.76 -2.08 -8.32
C LEU A 65 -8.45 -1.33 -8.09
N GLU A 66 -8.53 0.00 -8.06
CA GLU A 66 -7.35 0.87 -8.04
C GLU A 66 -7.36 1.82 -6.85
N CYS A 67 -6.17 2.07 -6.30
CA CYS A 67 -5.97 3.13 -5.33
C CYS A 67 -4.54 3.69 -5.40
N ALA A 68 -4.40 4.95 -5.02
CA ALA A 68 -3.11 5.58 -4.81
C ALA A 68 -2.83 5.68 -3.30
N PHE A 69 -1.60 5.40 -2.89
CA PHE A 69 -1.20 5.48 -1.49
C PHE A 69 0.31 5.76 -1.35
N TYR A 70 0.74 6.05 -0.13
CA TYR A 70 2.14 6.08 0.28
C TYR A 70 2.28 5.48 1.68
N PHE A 71 3.51 5.16 2.08
CA PHE A 71 3.79 4.74 3.45
C PHE A 71 4.19 5.93 4.31
N SER A 72 3.62 6.02 5.51
CA SER A 72 4.02 7.00 6.53
C SER A 72 4.05 6.33 7.88
N ASN A 73 5.19 6.39 8.58
CA ASN A 73 5.41 5.73 9.88
C ASN A 73 5.03 4.24 9.90
N GLY A 74 5.18 3.56 8.76
CA GLY A 74 4.83 2.14 8.60
C GLY A 74 3.35 1.87 8.28
N ASP A 75 2.51 2.89 8.22
CA ASP A 75 1.10 2.80 7.86
C ASP A 75 0.84 3.17 6.40
N ILE A 76 -0.24 2.62 5.84
CA ILE A 76 -0.70 2.93 4.48
C ILE A 76 -1.59 4.17 4.55
N VAL A 77 -1.20 5.23 3.85
CA VAL A 77 -1.99 6.45 3.72
C VAL A 77 -2.49 6.59 2.30
N PHE A 78 -3.80 6.59 2.12
CA PHE A 78 -4.44 6.68 0.80
C PHE A 78 -4.55 8.12 0.32
N VAL A 79 -4.30 8.31 -0.98
CA VAL A 79 -4.49 9.57 -1.70
C VAL A 79 -5.90 9.57 -2.28
N VAL A 80 -6.75 10.44 -1.74
CA VAL A 80 -8.14 10.63 -2.21
C VAL A 80 -8.28 11.95 -2.97
N PRO A 81 -8.87 11.97 -4.18
CA PRO A 81 -9.14 13.22 -4.90
C PRO A 81 -10.04 14.14 -4.07
N GLY A 82 -9.64 15.42 -3.93
CA GLY A 82 -10.47 16.45 -3.28
C GLY A 82 -10.29 16.62 -1.76
N ARG A 83 -9.48 15.78 -1.09
CA ARG A 83 -8.90 16.14 0.20
C ARG A 83 -7.43 16.48 0.00
N SER A 84 -7.15 17.77 -0.12
CA SER A 84 -5.80 18.28 0.16
C SER A 84 -5.46 17.88 1.59
N VAL A 85 -4.59 16.90 1.75
CA VAL A 85 -3.85 16.73 3.00
C VAL A 85 -2.97 17.96 3.06
N ALA A 86 -3.35 18.93 3.88
CA ALA A 86 -2.55 20.12 4.11
C ALA A 86 -1.15 19.67 4.53
N ALA A 87 -0.16 20.15 3.78
CA ALA A 87 1.26 20.21 4.11
C ALA A 87 1.72 19.34 5.28
N ALA A 88 2.27 18.17 4.94
CA ALA A 88 3.40 17.61 5.65
C ALA A 88 4.51 17.36 4.62
N LEU A 89 5.05 18.47 4.09
CA LEU A 89 6.36 18.55 3.44
C LEU A 89 7.19 19.54 4.25
#